data_AF-A0A1Z9IXE4-F1
#
_entry.id   AF-A0A1Z9IXE4-F1
#
_cell.length_a   1.000
_cell.length_b   1.000
_cell.length_c   1.000
_cell.angle_alpha   90.00
_cell.angle_beta   90.00
_cell.angle_gamma   90.00
#
_symmetry.space_group_name_H-M   'P 1'
#
loop_
_entity.id
_entity.type
_entity.pdbx_description
1 polymer ?
#
loop_
_entity_poly.entity_id
_entity_poly.type
_entity_poly.pdbx_seq_one_letter_code
_entity_poly.pdbx_strand_id
1 'polypeptide(L)'
;MYADNSLTPREAIRLCALGTLAYETSSVTEFLRYDDLVFAVRHFVSRITGPSLDLMGESIELLRYEGLVESDDAESANPSLKLTETGWVTLQTLLKANLRGGNSELNELIIALKFRFLHLLLHEDQRAQADQFIDMCDTELARLTDLLAHHVSEGGHLIEWLKHDIQRLEARLSWLTVFRDNL
;
A
#
# COMPACT_ATOMS: atom_id res chain seq x y z
N MET A 1 0.82 -19.81 -11.91
CA MET A 1 2.14 -19.43 -11.35
C MET A 1 2.82 -18.58 -12.41
N TYR A 2 2.99 -17.27 -12.17
CA TYR A 2 3.60 -16.37 -13.15
C TYR A 2 5.13 -16.61 -13.20
N ALA A 3 5.72 -16.48 -14.38
CA ALA A 3 7.08 -16.96 -14.66
C ALA A 3 8.22 -16.11 -14.04
N ASP A 4 7.91 -14.97 -13.41
CA ASP A 4 8.90 -13.97 -12.96
C ASP A 4 9.12 -13.93 -11.44
N ASN A 5 8.49 -14.81 -10.66
CA ASN A 5 8.57 -14.85 -9.19
C ASN A 5 8.20 -13.52 -8.51
N SER A 6 7.27 -12.77 -9.10
CA SER A 6 6.68 -11.56 -8.51
C SER A 6 5.48 -11.88 -7.63
N LEU A 7 5.22 -11.02 -6.63
CA LEU A 7 4.11 -11.22 -5.70
C LEU A 7 2.75 -11.02 -6.36
N THR A 8 1.83 -11.94 -6.08
CA THR A 8 0.39 -11.76 -6.31
C THR A 8 -0.23 -10.79 -5.30
N PRO A 9 -1.43 -10.24 -5.55
CA PRO A 9 -2.12 -9.39 -4.57
C PRO A 9 -2.31 -10.05 -3.21
N ARG A 10 -2.61 -11.35 -3.19
CA ARG A 10 -2.75 -12.13 -1.94
C ARG A 10 -1.42 -12.25 -1.21
N GLU A 11 -0.32 -12.47 -1.93
CA GLU A 11 1.02 -12.53 -1.32
C GLU A 11 1.50 -11.17 -0.81
N ALA A 12 1.10 -10.06 -1.45
CA ALA A 12 1.37 -8.71 -0.95
C ALA A 12 0.63 -8.43 0.36
N ILE A 13 -0.65 -8.84 0.48
CA ILE A 13 -1.39 -8.77 1.76
C ILE A 13 -0.70 -9.64 2.83
N ARG A 14 -0.26 -10.86 2.47
CA ARG A 14 0.49 -11.74 3.39
C ARG A 14 1.79 -11.10 3.86
N LEU A 15 2.54 -10.48 2.95
CA LEU A 15 3.77 -9.77 3.29
C LEU A 15 3.48 -8.65 4.29
N CYS A 16 2.42 -7.86 4.06
CA CYS A 16 2.00 -6.82 4.99
C CYS A 16 1.66 -7.41 6.37
N ALA A 17 0.81 -8.44 6.43
CA ALA A 17 0.40 -9.05 7.70
C ALA A 17 1.56 -9.69 8.48
N LEU A 18 2.39 -10.50 7.83
CA LEU A 18 3.55 -11.14 8.47
C LEU A 18 4.60 -10.09 8.87
N GLY A 19 4.80 -9.05 8.07
CA GLY A 19 5.72 -7.95 8.38
C GLY A 19 5.26 -7.15 9.60
N THR A 20 3.97 -6.81 9.70
CA THR A 20 3.38 -6.15 10.87
C THR A 20 3.54 -6.99 12.12
N LEU A 21 3.21 -8.29 12.06
CA LEU A 21 3.42 -9.20 13.20
C LEU A 21 4.89 -9.26 13.62
N ALA A 22 5.82 -9.36 12.67
CA ALA A 22 7.25 -9.39 12.96
C ALA A 22 7.73 -8.12 13.65
N TYR A 23 7.24 -6.97 13.19
CA TYR A 23 7.61 -5.67 13.74
C TYR A 23 7.10 -5.49 15.17
N GLU A 24 5.80 -5.70 15.39
CA GLU A 24 5.14 -5.51 16.70
C GLU A 24 5.65 -6.52 17.74
N THR A 25 5.86 -7.78 17.32
CA THR A 25 6.35 -8.83 18.21
C THR A 25 7.82 -8.62 18.62
N SER A 26 8.59 -7.89 17.82
CA SER A 26 9.99 -7.61 18.11
C SER A 26 10.20 -6.40 19.03
N SER A 27 9.21 -5.50 19.15
CA SER A 27 9.41 -4.20 19.79
C SER A 27 8.98 -4.17 21.26
N VAL A 28 7.78 -4.67 21.62
CA VAL A 28 7.26 -4.50 23.00
C VAL A 28 6.26 -5.60 23.44
N THR A 29 5.58 -6.30 22.55
CA THR A 29 4.47 -7.20 22.91
C THR A 29 4.65 -8.58 22.29
N GLU A 30 4.72 -9.66 23.07
CA GLU A 30 4.94 -11.01 22.50
C GLU A 30 3.81 -11.48 21.55
N PHE A 31 2.67 -10.78 21.54
CA PHE A 31 1.50 -11.10 20.75
C PHE A 31 0.75 -9.85 20.28
N LEU A 32 0.22 -9.87 19.05
CA LEU A 32 -0.66 -8.84 18.50
C LEU A 32 -2.08 -9.42 18.35
N ARG A 33 -3.11 -8.68 18.77
CA ARG A 33 -4.49 -9.17 18.61
C ARG A 33 -4.87 -9.24 17.13
N TYR A 34 -5.71 -10.21 16.77
CA TYR A 34 -6.20 -10.39 15.41
C TYR A 34 -6.84 -9.12 14.84
N ASP A 35 -7.72 -8.45 15.60
CA ASP A 35 -8.39 -7.23 15.13
C ASP A 35 -7.41 -6.09 14.86
N ASP A 36 -6.37 -5.97 15.70
CA ASP A 36 -5.32 -4.96 15.55
C ASP A 36 -4.49 -5.24 14.28
N LEU A 37 -4.17 -6.51 14.00
CA LEU A 37 -3.52 -6.92 12.76
C LEU A 37 -4.37 -6.61 11.54
N VAL A 38 -5.66 -6.99 11.55
CA VAL A 38 -6.59 -6.70 10.45
C VAL A 38 -6.68 -5.20 10.20
N PHE A 39 -6.79 -4.40 11.26
CA PHE A 39 -6.81 -2.94 11.18
C PHE A 39 -5.53 -2.39 10.56
N ALA A 40 -4.36 -2.79 11.07
CA ALA A 40 -3.07 -2.29 10.60
C ALA A 40 -2.84 -2.60 9.11
N VAL A 41 -3.11 -3.85 8.70
CA VAL A 41 -2.98 -4.26 7.31
C VAL A 41 -3.96 -3.47 6.43
N ARG A 42 -5.22 -3.29 6.86
CA ARG A 42 -6.23 -2.51 6.12
C ARG A 42 -5.84 -1.05 5.97
N HIS A 43 -5.39 -0.43 7.06
CA HIS A 43 -4.94 0.95 7.04
C HIS A 43 -3.78 1.11 6.05
N PHE A 44 -2.71 0.32 6.19
CA PHE A 44 -1.54 0.41 5.32
C PHE A 44 -1.89 0.21 3.84
N VAL A 45 -2.56 -0.90 3.52
CA VAL A 45 -2.91 -1.26 2.15
C VAL A 45 -3.81 -0.20 1.52
N SER A 46 -4.85 0.25 2.21
CA SER A 46 -5.80 1.23 1.65
C SER A 46 -5.17 2.61 1.42
N ARG A 47 -4.16 3.00 2.20
CA ARG A 47 -3.41 4.25 1.97
C ARG A 47 -2.50 4.15 0.75
N ILE A 48 -1.88 3.00 0.53
CA ILE A 48 -1.02 2.76 -0.64
C ILE A 48 -1.84 2.58 -1.92
N THR A 49 -2.82 1.67 -1.95
CA THR A 49 -3.50 1.26 -3.19
C THR A 49 -4.86 1.94 -3.41
N GLY A 50 -5.39 2.65 -2.42
CA GLY A 50 -6.77 3.16 -2.43
C GLY A 50 -7.80 2.14 -1.91
N PRO A 51 -9.11 2.44 -2.00
CA PRO A 51 -10.19 1.77 -1.26
C PRO A 51 -10.51 0.33 -1.70
N SER A 52 -9.86 -0.21 -2.72
CA SER A 52 -10.25 -1.49 -3.33
C SER A 52 -9.26 -2.60 -2.99
N LEU A 53 -9.51 -3.35 -1.92
CA LEU A 53 -8.98 -4.71 -1.75
C LEU A 53 -9.99 -5.56 -0.94
N ASP A 54 -10.83 -6.31 -1.66
CA ASP A 54 -11.82 -7.24 -1.08
C ASP A 54 -11.19 -8.51 -0.48
N LEU A 55 -9.86 -8.69 -0.62
CA LEU A 55 -9.16 -9.96 -0.33
C LEU A 55 -8.51 -10.04 1.05
N MET A 56 -8.75 -9.07 1.93
CA MET A 56 -7.97 -8.91 3.17
C MET A 56 -8.32 -9.90 4.27
N GLY A 57 -9.62 -10.10 4.55
CA GLY A 57 -10.07 -10.96 5.66
C GLY A 57 -9.71 -12.42 5.46
N GLU A 58 -9.96 -12.96 4.27
CA GLU A 58 -9.63 -14.35 3.93
C GLU A 58 -8.12 -14.60 4.04
N SER A 59 -7.29 -13.64 3.59
CA SER A 59 -5.84 -13.80 3.54
C SER A 59 -5.20 -13.92 4.92
N ILE A 60 -5.75 -13.24 5.94
CA ILE A 60 -5.22 -13.26 7.31
C ILE A 60 -5.63 -14.55 8.03
N GLU A 61 -6.88 -15.00 7.89
CA GLU A 61 -7.32 -16.29 8.45
C GLU A 61 -6.48 -17.46 7.92
N LEU A 62 -6.18 -17.45 6.63
CA LEU A 62 -5.37 -18.48 5.99
C LEU A 62 -3.96 -18.59 6.59
N LEU A 63 -3.40 -17.53 7.17
CA LEU A 63 -2.09 -17.59 7.83
C LEU A 63 -2.10 -18.56 9.03
N ARG A 64 -3.22 -18.64 9.75
CA ARG A 64 -3.40 -19.57 10.87
C ARG A 64 -3.53 -21.00 10.36
N TYR A 65 -4.37 -21.23 9.37
CA TYR A 65 -4.57 -22.55 8.77
C TYR A 65 -3.30 -23.12 8.12
N GLU A 66 -2.45 -22.26 7.56
CA GLU A 66 -1.17 -22.63 6.96
C GLU A 66 -0.02 -22.77 8.00
N GLY A 67 -0.28 -22.52 9.28
CA GLY A 67 0.72 -22.63 10.36
C GLY A 67 1.80 -21.56 10.31
N LEU A 68 1.55 -20.43 9.64
CA LEU A 68 2.46 -19.28 9.57
C LEU A 68 2.38 -18.41 10.83
N VAL A 69 1.24 -18.48 11.52
CA VAL A 69 0.94 -17.73 12.72
C VAL A 69 0.29 -18.68 13.73
N GLU A 70 0.70 -18.59 15.00
CA GLU A 70 0.10 -19.29 16.12
C GLU A 70 -0.79 -18.33 16.93
N SER A 71 -1.85 -18.87 17.52
CA SER A 71 -2.76 -18.15 18.42
C SER A 71 -2.66 -18.71 19.84
N ASP A 72 -2.69 -17.83 20.84
CA ASP A 72 -2.71 -18.22 22.25
C ASP A 72 -4.01 -18.93 22.68
N ASP A 73 -5.13 -18.55 22.05
CA ASP A 73 -6.45 -19.17 22.24
C ASP A 73 -7.16 -19.35 20.89
N ALA A 74 -7.28 -20.58 20.41
CA ALA A 74 -7.88 -20.85 19.11
C ALA A 74 -9.41 -20.63 19.06
N GLU A 75 -10.08 -20.65 20.21
CA GLU A 75 -11.55 -20.51 20.32
C GLU A 75 -11.99 -19.06 20.51
N SER A 76 -11.06 -18.16 20.86
CA SER A 76 -11.31 -16.73 20.96
C SER A 76 -11.65 -16.11 19.61
N ALA A 77 -12.63 -15.19 19.61
CA ALA A 77 -12.99 -14.40 18.43
C ALA A 77 -11.94 -13.34 18.06
N ASN A 78 -11.09 -12.94 19.00
CA ASN A 78 -9.99 -12.00 18.78
C ASN A 78 -8.73 -12.50 19.51
N PRO A 79 -8.10 -13.56 18.97
CA PRO A 79 -6.95 -14.19 19.61
C PRO A 79 -5.70 -13.32 19.49
N SER A 80 -4.75 -13.57 20.37
CA SER A 80 -3.42 -12.97 20.32
C SER A 80 -2.53 -13.83 19.40
N LEU A 81 -1.90 -13.18 18.42
CA LEU A 81 -1.20 -13.82 17.32
C LEU A 81 0.31 -13.60 17.42
N LYS A 82 1.07 -14.63 17.02
CA LYS A 82 2.53 -14.59 16.93
C LYS A 82 3.03 -15.36 15.71
N LEU A 83 4.14 -14.90 15.13
CA LEU A 83 4.80 -15.62 14.03
C LEU A 83 5.42 -16.94 14.48
N THR A 84 5.20 -17.98 13.70
CA THR A 84 5.94 -19.24 13.80
C THR A 84 7.28 -19.15 13.08
N GLU A 85 8.16 -20.14 13.27
CA GLU A 85 9.41 -20.26 12.49
C GLU A 85 9.12 -20.35 10.98
N THR A 86 8.10 -21.11 10.58
CA THR A 86 7.62 -21.17 9.19
C THR A 86 7.17 -19.80 8.70
N GLY A 87 6.43 -19.05 9.52
CA GLY A 87 6.01 -17.68 9.23
C GLY A 87 7.19 -16.75 8.94
N TRP A 88 8.27 -16.83 9.74
CA TRP A 88 9.50 -16.07 9.52
C TRP A 88 10.19 -16.42 8.20
N VAL A 89 10.29 -17.72 7.85
CA VAL A 89 10.87 -18.15 6.57
C VAL A 89 10.04 -17.66 5.38
N THR A 90 8.71 -17.73 5.49
CA THR A 90 7.80 -17.19 4.47
C THR A 90 7.94 -15.68 4.32
N LEU A 91 7.99 -14.93 5.43
CA LEU A 91 8.21 -13.48 5.41
C LEU A 91 9.51 -13.12 4.66
N GLN A 92 10.62 -13.80 4.98
CA GLN A 92 11.88 -13.56 4.29
C GLN A 92 11.83 -13.90 2.80
N THR A 93 11.07 -14.92 2.42
CA THR A 93 10.87 -15.30 1.02
C THR A 93 10.10 -14.22 0.27
N LEU A 94 9.01 -13.72 0.86
CA LEU A 94 8.19 -12.66 0.29
C LEU A 94 8.95 -11.34 0.15
N LEU A 95 9.77 -10.97 1.14
CA LEU A 95 10.62 -9.76 1.09
C LEU A 95 11.69 -9.82 -0.02
N LYS A 96 12.11 -11.02 -0.44
CA LYS A 96 13.11 -11.25 -1.48
C LYS A 96 12.50 -11.51 -2.86
N ALA A 97 11.16 -11.50 -2.97
CA ALA A 97 10.49 -11.69 -4.25
C ALA A 97 10.81 -10.56 -5.22
N ASN A 98 10.77 -10.85 -6.52
CA ASN A 98 11.10 -9.86 -7.54
C ASN A 98 10.02 -8.77 -7.61
N LEU A 99 10.44 -7.52 -7.78
CA LEU A 99 9.54 -6.44 -8.16
C LEU A 99 9.19 -6.56 -9.65
N ARG A 100 7.90 -6.42 -9.98
CA ARG A 100 7.43 -6.39 -11.37
C ARG A 100 7.34 -4.95 -11.85
N GLY A 101 7.98 -4.63 -12.98
CA GLY A 101 7.59 -3.48 -13.79
C GLY A 101 6.28 -3.80 -14.51
N GLY A 102 5.25 -2.97 -14.41
CA GLY A 102 4.01 -3.20 -15.15
C GLY A 102 2.70 -2.79 -14.48
N ASN A 103 2.54 -2.97 -13.17
CA ASN A 103 1.19 -2.93 -12.57
C ASN A 103 0.55 -1.53 -12.54
N SER A 104 1.34 -0.44 -12.58
CA SER A 104 0.82 0.94 -12.71
C SER A 104 0.99 1.55 -14.10
N GLU A 105 1.53 0.81 -15.07
CA GLU A 105 1.92 1.35 -16.38
C GLU A 105 0.73 1.76 -17.24
N LEU A 106 -0.43 1.10 -17.08
CA LEU A 106 -1.62 1.47 -17.84
C LEU A 106 -2.14 2.86 -17.46
N ASN A 107 -2.16 3.20 -16.17
CA ASN A 107 -2.63 4.53 -15.75
C ASN A 107 -1.66 5.61 -16.19
N GLU A 108 -0.34 5.39 -16.04
CA GLU A 108 0.67 6.31 -16.56
C GLU A 108 0.60 6.46 -18.08
N LEU A 109 0.31 5.39 -18.82
CA LEU A 109 0.04 5.46 -20.27
C LEU A 109 -1.19 6.32 -20.56
N ILE A 110 -2.30 6.13 -19.85
CA ILE A 110 -3.53 6.93 -20.03
C ILE A 110 -3.26 8.40 -19.72
N ILE A 111 -2.56 8.71 -18.63
CA ILE A 111 -2.15 10.07 -18.26
C ILE A 111 -1.31 10.68 -19.39
N ALA A 112 -0.29 9.97 -19.86
CA ALA A 112 0.59 10.44 -20.94
C ALA A 112 -0.20 10.69 -22.24
N LEU A 113 -1.13 9.81 -22.61
CA LEU A 113 -1.99 9.99 -23.79
C LEU A 113 -2.94 11.18 -23.62
N LYS A 114 -3.52 11.38 -22.44
CA LYS A 114 -4.35 12.54 -22.15
C LYS A 114 -3.57 13.83 -22.31
N PHE A 115 -2.37 13.95 -21.74
CA PHE A 115 -1.52 15.13 -21.95
C PHE A 115 -1.10 15.30 -23.41
N ARG A 116 -0.78 14.20 -24.10
CA ARG A 116 -0.42 14.23 -25.52
C ARG A 116 -1.54 14.80 -26.40
N PHE A 117 -2.79 14.49 -26.09
CA PHE A 117 -3.95 14.85 -26.91
C PHE A 117 -4.85 15.92 -26.28
N LEU A 118 -4.46 16.51 -25.15
CA LEU A 118 -5.28 17.47 -24.41
C LEU A 118 -5.69 18.67 -25.27
N HIS A 119 -4.78 19.14 -26.11
CA HIS A 119 -4.97 20.25 -27.03
C HIS A 119 -6.10 20.04 -28.07
N LEU A 120 -6.64 18.83 -28.20
CA LEU A 120 -7.78 18.53 -29.09
C LEU A 120 -9.13 18.85 -28.44
N LEU A 121 -9.17 19.15 -27.14
CA LEU A 121 -10.38 19.51 -26.40
C LEU A 121 -10.63 21.02 -26.41
N LEU A 122 -11.84 21.45 -26.08
CA LEU A 122 -12.14 22.86 -25.80
C LEU A 122 -11.43 23.31 -24.51
N HIS A 123 -11.08 24.59 -24.39
CA HIS A 123 -10.37 25.11 -23.21
C HIS A 123 -11.05 24.78 -21.87
N GLU A 124 -12.39 24.79 -21.82
CA GLU A 124 -13.15 24.39 -20.62
C GLU A 124 -12.92 22.92 -20.24
N ASP A 125 -12.93 22.02 -21.23
CA ASP A 125 -12.68 20.60 -21.04
C ASP A 125 -11.20 20.31 -20.70
N GLN A 126 -10.26 21.07 -21.29
CA GLN A 126 -8.84 20.97 -20.95
C GLN A 126 -8.61 21.30 -19.47
N ARG A 127 -9.22 22.39 -18.98
CA ARG A 127 -9.17 22.77 -17.56
C ARG A 127 -9.82 21.72 -16.66
N ALA A 128 -11.00 21.22 -17.03
CA ALA A 128 -11.67 20.16 -16.27
C ALA A 128 -10.83 18.87 -16.18
N GLN A 129 -10.11 18.50 -17.25
CA GLN A 129 -9.17 17.38 -17.20
C GLN A 129 -7.95 17.68 -16.31
N ALA A 130 -7.42 18.90 -16.34
CA ALA A 130 -6.33 19.30 -15.44
C ALA A 130 -6.77 19.28 -13.97
N ASP A 131 -7.97 19.75 -13.64
CA ASP A 131 -8.55 19.68 -12.30
C ASP A 131 -8.71 18.22 -11.83
N GLN A 132 -9.14 17.31 -12.70
CA GLN A 132 -9.19 15.86 -12.36
C GLN A 132 -7.81 15.29 -12.00
N PHE A 133 -6.74 15.73 -12.67
CA PHE A 133 -5.38 15.30 -12.32
C PHE A 133 -4.90 15.90 -10.99
N ILE A 134 -5.28 17.14 -10.69
CA ILE A 134 -5.01 17.80 -9.41
C ILE A 134 -5.70 17.03 -8.29
N ASP A 135 -7.01 16.79 -8.40
CA ASP A 135 -7.79 16.05 -7.41
C ASP A 135 -7.23 14.65 -7.14
N MET A 136 -6.77 13.96 -8.19
CA MET A 136 -6.11 12.66 -8.06
C MET A 136 -4.83 12.75 -7.23
N CYS A 137 -3.96 13.73 -7.53
CA CYS A 137 -2.72 13.96 -6.80
C CYS A 137 -2.99 14.36 -5.35
N ASP A 138 -3.96 15.24 -5.10
CA ASP A 138 -4.35 15.67 -3.74
C ASP A 138 -4.87 14.50 -2.91
N THR A 139 -5.72 13.66 -3.50
CA THR A 139 -6.26 12.49 -2.79
C THR A 139 -5.14 11.50 -2.45
N GLU A 140 -4.18 11.30 -3.34
CA GLU A 140 -3.01 10.44 -3.07
C GLU A 140 -2.08 11.04 -2.01
N LEU A 141 -1.78 12.33 -2.11
CA LEU A 141 -0.98 13.07 -1.15
C LEU A 141 -1.58 13.00 0.26
N ALA A 142 -2.89 13.20 0.38
CA ALA A 142 -3.60 13.08 1.66
C ALA A 142 -3.47 11.67 2.25
N ARG A 143 -3.57 10.61 1.42
CA ARG A 143 -3.40 9.23 1.89
C ARG A 143 -1.99 8.93 2.37
N LEU A 144 -0.96 9.35 1.63
CA LEU A 144 0.44 9.11 2.02
C LEU A 144 0.84 9.95 3.23
N THR A 145 0.31 11.16 3.36
CA THR A 145 0.54 12.02 4.53
C THR A 145 -0.10 11.41 5.79
N ASP A 146 -1.33 10.87 5.69
CA ASP A 146 -1.96 10.13 6.78
C ASP A 146 -1.14 8.89 7.17
N LEU A 147 -0.63 8.15 6.19
CA LEU A 147 0.21 6.98 6.44
C LEU A 147 1.53 7.36 7.12
N LEU A 148 2.18 8.43 6.67
CA LEU A 148 3.39 8.96 7.30
C LEU A 148 3.14 9.36 8.75
N ALA A 149 2.03 10.05 9.02
CA ALA A 149 1.63 10.48 10.36
C ALA A 149 1.38 9.29 11.31
N HIS A 150 0.89 8.15 10.78
CA HIS A 150 0.67 6.93 11.55
C HIS A 150 1.98 6.23 11.95
N HIS A 151 3.03 6.33 11.13
CA HIS A 151 4.29 5.60 11.30
C HIS A 151 5.47 6.48 11.77
N VAL A 152 5.24 7.72 12.25
CA VAL A 152 6.31 8.70 12.59
C VAL A 152 7.32 8.18 13.61
N SER A 153 6.90 7.28 14.51
CA SER A 153 7.75 6.70 15.55
C SER A 153 8.42 5.38 15.15
N GLU A 154 8.19 4.89 13.93
CA GLU A 154 8.71 3.60 13.49
C GLU A 154 10.15 3.71 12.95
N GLY A 155 11.02 2.82 13.42
CA GLY A 155 12.34 2.62 12.80
C GLY A 155 12.23 1.96 11.42
N GLY A 156 13.20 2.23 10.54
CA GLY A 156 13.31 1.57 9.23
C GLY A 156 13.40 2.54 8.06
N HIS A 157 13.09 2.06 6.86
CA HIS A 157 13.22 2.82 5.61
C HIS A 157 11.89 3.37 5.07
N LEU A 158 10.75 3.03 5.70
CA LEU A 158 9.42 3.45 5.24
C LEU A 158 9.25 4.97 5.29
N ILE A 159 9.65 5.62 6.38
CA ILE A 159 9.52 7.08 6.55
C ILE A 159 10.24 7.83 5.44
N GLU A 160 11.49 7.45 5.13
CA GLU A 160 12.27 8.12 4.10
C GLU A 160 11.71 7.86 2.70
N TRP A 161 11.19 6.65 2.44
CA TRP A 161 10.47 6.35 1.20
C TRP A 161 9.19 7.17 1.06
N LEU A 162 8.38 7.29 2.11
CA LEU A 162 7.15 8.09 2.11
C LEU A 162 7.45 9.57 1.87
N LYS A 163 8.46 10.14 2.54
CA LYS A 163 8.88 11.53 2.29
C LYS A 163 9.29 11.76 0.84
N HIS A 164 10.04 10.83 0.26
CA HIS A 164 10.45 10.92 -1.14
C HIS A 164 9.24 10.93 -2.09
N ASP A 165 8.29 10.02 -1.90
CA ASP A 165 7.11 9.93 -2.77
C ASP A 165 6.13 11.09 -2.56
N ILE A 166 5.98 11.60 -1.34
CA ILE A 166 5.24 12.83 -1.02
C ILE A 166 5.84 14.02 -1.76
N GLN A 167 7.16 14.22 -1.68
CA GLN A 167 7.84 15.32 -2.39
C GLN A 167 7.63 15.26 -3.91
N ARG A 168 7.64 14.04 -4.49
CA ARG A 168 7.36 13.84 -5.91
C ARG A 168 5.93 14.28 -6.27
N LEU A 169 4.94 13.94 -5.43
CA LEU A 169 3.54 14.34 -5.65
C LEU A 169 3.34 15.84 -5.48
N GLU A 170 3.94 16.47 -4.47
CA GLU A 170 3.88 17.92 -4.25
C GLU A 170 4.45 18.70 -5.44
N ALA A 171 5.57 18.24 -6.00
CA ALA A 171 6.15 18.82 -7.21
C ALA A 171 5.22 18.67 -8.43
N ARG A 172 4.60 17.50 -8.59
CA ARG A 172 3.62 17.24 -9.67
C ARG A 172 2.39 18.14 -9.53
N LEU A 173 1.85 18.28 -8.32
CA LEU A 173 0.71 19.14 -8.00
C LEU A 173 1.00 20.62 -8.31
N SER A 174 2.18 21.09 -7.90
CA SER A 174 2.63 22.46 -8.18
C SER A 174 2.69 22.73 -9.69
N TRP A 175 3.25 21.79 -10.46
CA TRP A 175 3.30 21.88 -11.92
C TRP A 175 1.90 21.85 -12.56
N LEU A 176 1.01 20.94 -12.12
CA LEU A 176 -0.35 20.83 -12.63
C LEU A 176 -1.18 22.11 -12.39
N THR A 177 -1.01 22.73 -11.23
CA THR A 177 -1.70 23.99 -10.88
C THR A 177 -1.29 25.10 -11.84
N VAL A 178 0.02 25.28 -12.05
CA VAL A 178 0.54 26.26 -13.02
C VAL A 178 0.12 25.92 -14.44
N PHE A 179 0.13 24.63 -14.82
CA PHE A 179 -0.32 24.19 -16.13
C PHE A 179 -1.79 24.55 -16.38
N ARG A 180 -2.68 24.23 -15.44
CA ARG A 180 -4.12 24.56 -15.51
C ARG A 180 -4.35 26.05 -15.68
N ASP A 181 -3.63 26.89 -14.93
CA ASP A 181 -3.78 28.34 -14.96
C ASP A 181 -3.38 28.96 -16.31
N ASN A 182 -2.58 28.25 -17.11
CA ASN A 182 -2.12 28.67 -18.43
C ASN A 182 -2.97 28.12 -19.60
N LEU A 183 -3.93 27.23 -19.34
CA LEU A 183 -4.91 26.74 -20.33
C LEU A 183 -6.03 27.75 -20.53
#